data_AF-A0A8H3I5H7-F1
#
_entry.id   AF-A0A8H3I5H7-F1
#
_cell.length_a   1.000
_cell.length_b   1.000
_cell.length_c   1.000
_cell.angle_alpha   90.00
_cell.angle_beta   90.00
_cell.angle_gamma   90.00
#
_symmetry.space_group_name_H-M   'P 1'
#
loop_
_entity.id
_entity.type
_entity.pdbx_description
1 polymer ?
#
loop_
_entity_poly.entity_id
_entity_poly.type
_entity_poly.pdbx_seq_one_letter_code
_entity_poly.pdbx_strand_id
1 'polypeptide(L)'
;MARALKHHSSVESSLENNVRAILKHVSSAAVNSSGKRWQEDLRYDMVQMIYSSQKTVSDLGGDNDTIILSPETCDKLQNTVISTLRYAGMEDRTNNITATYEKTFQWALQREQSDMQKWDNLPYCLENSSQMYWITGKAGSGKSTLMKFPPGDASSVQVMDARIITPSRWEAVTILGAHRQMQTWSEADLKSSLLLAVRSLTQAGIYVSFFIDGLDEFSGRPKELISLVCELLEIDVRVKVFVASRPWVDLQDAFQSQPSLKLEDLTYKDVKDYDTGRFAGYAAFSNLRRCNLAFANQLVGNIVSKASGVCLWVKLVIDSLLAGISYGDRIEDLQRRLDFLPSDLETLYDRMLKDWILSIMCMQLK
;
A
#
# COMPACT_ATOMS: atom_id res chain seq x y z
N MET A 1 -14.00 -28.69 -23.20
CA MET A 1 -14.11 -28.62 -21.73
C MET A 1 -13.85 -29.95 -21.00
N ALA A 2 -14.38 -31.11 -21.42
CA ALA A 2 -14.20 -32.38 -20.70
C ALA A 2 -12.78 -33.01 -20.72
N ARG A 3 -11.92 -32.64 -21.68
CA ARG A 3 -10.53 -33.16 -21.80
C ARG A 3 -9.53 -32.50 -20.85
N ALA A 4 -9.77 -31.24 -20.46
CA ALA A 4 -8.92 -30.49 -19.52
C ALA A 4 -9.15 -30.91 -18.06
N LEU A 5 -10.39 -31.28 -17.71
CA LEU A 5 -10.76 -31.78 -16.37
C LEU A 5 -10.18 -33.19 -16.09
N LYS A 6 -10.06 -34.06 -17.10
CA LYS A 6 -9.42 -35.38 -16.96
C LYS A 6 -7.89 -35.31 -16.80
N HIS A 7 -7.25 -34.30 -17.38
CA HIS A 7 -5.80 -34.11 -17.23
C HIS A 7 -5.45 -33.59 -15.83
N HIS A 8 -6.27 -32.69 -15.26
CA HIS A 8 -6.07 -32.20 -13.89
C HIS A 8 -6.22 -33.32 -12.84
N SER A 9 -7.24 -34.19 -12.95
CA SER A 9 -7.44 -35.29 -11.98
C SER A 9 -6.39 -36.40 -12.08
N SER A 10 -5.84 -36.65 -13.28
CA SER A 10 -4.77 -37.64 -13.47
C SER A 10 -3.42 -37.14 -12.94
N VAL A 11 -3.18 -35.82 -12.97
CA VAL A 11 -1.94 -35.23 -12.44
C VAL A 11 -2.00 -35.14 -10.92
N GLU A 12 -3.14 -34.75 -10.33
CA GLU A 12 -3.34 -34.75 -8.87
C GLU A 12 -3.21 -36.14 -8.24
N SER A 13 -3.80 -37.18 -8.85
CA SER A 13 -3.69 -38.56 -8.34
C SER A 13 -2.26 -39.12 -8.44
N SER A 14 -1.52 -38.76 -9.48
CA SER A 14 -0.10 -39.12 -9.62
C SER A 14 0.76 -38.42 -8.57
N LEU A 15 0.50 -37.14 -8.30
CA LEU A 15 1.24 -36.34 -7.33
C LEU A 15 0.97 -36.78 -5.88
N GLU A 16 -0.28 -37.09 -5.51
CA GLU A 16 -0.60 -37.62 -4.19
C GLU A 16 0.07 -38.97 -3.92
N ASN A 17 0.11 -39.84 -4.93
CA ASN A 17 0.81 -41.13 -4.83
C ASN A 17 2.31 -40.93 -4.65
N ASN A 18 2.88 -39.94 -5.35
CA ASN A 18 4.29 -39.58 -5.25
C ASN A 18 4.65 -39.01 -3.86
N VAL A 19 3.82 -38.11 -3.31
CA VAL A 19 4.02 -37.55 -1.95
C VAL A 19 3.89 -38.64 -0.88
N ARG A 20 2.93 -39.57 -1.02
CA ARG A 20 2.82 -40.72 -0.11
C ARG A 20 4.00 -41.68 -0.22
N ALA A 21 4.53 -41.89 -1.43
CA ALA A 21 5.72 -42.70 -1.64
C ALA A 21 6.93 -42.08 -0.93
N ILE A 22 7.14 -40.76 -1.07
CA ILE A 22 8.20 -40.02 -0.38
C ILE A 22 8.04 -40.13 1.13
N LEU A 23 6.87 -39.81 1.69
CA LEU A 23 6.64 -39.87 3.13
C LEU A 23 6.85 -41.27 3.71
N LYS A 24 6.45 -42.31 2.98
CA LYS A 24 6.68 -43.70 3.36
C LYS A 24 8.17 -44.07 3.31
N HIS A 25 8.90 -43.58 2.30
CA HIS A 25 10.32 -43.87 2.16
C HIS A 25 11.17 -43.11 3.20
N VAL A 26 10.91 -41.81 3.41
CA VAL A 26 11.50 -40.99 4.48
C VAL A 26 11.27 -41.66 5.83
N SER A 27 10.04 -42.11 6.12
CA SER A 27 9.71 -42.78 7.38
C SER A 27 10.46 -44.11 7.53
N SER A 28 10.60 -44.90 6.45
CA SER A 28 11.35 -46.16 6.49
C SER A 28 12.87 -45.96 6.63
N ALA A 29 13.41 -44.91 6.01
CA ALA A 29 14.84 -44.60 6.04
C ALA A 29 15.25 -43.95 7.38
N ALA A 30 14.39 -43.09 7.95
CA ALA A 30 14.60 -42.48 9.27
C ALA A 30 14.54 -43.50 10.41
N VAL A 31 13.76 -44.59 10.27
CA VAL A 31 13.67 -45.66 11.28
C VAL A 31 14.89 -46.60 11.24
N ASN A 32 15.53 -46.76 10.08
CA ASN A 32 16.58 -47.77 9.86
C ASN A 32 18.01 -47.23 9.79
N SER A 33 18.24 -45.92 9.88
CA SER A 33 19.59 -45.34 9.69
C SER A 33 20.02 -44.43 10.85
N SER A 34 20.98 -44.92 11.63
CA SER A 34 21.82 -44.09 12.49
C SER A 34 22.87 -43.37 11.62
N GLY A 35 22.47 -42.30 10.94
CA GLY A 35 23.38 -41.44 10.15
C GLY A 35 22.70 -40.67 9.02
N LYS A 36 23.37 -39.65 8.48
CA LYS A 36 22.88 -38.73 7.42
C LYS A 36 22.56 -39.38 6.05
N ARG A 37 22.71 -40.70 5.92
CA ARG A 37 22.62 -41.44 4.65
C ARG A 37 21.22 -41.39 4.02
N TRP A 38 20.17 -41.33 4.85
CA TRP A 38 18.79 -41.15 4.37
C TRP A 38 18.58 -39.83 3.62
N GLN A 39 19.42 -38.81 3.83
CA GLN A 39 19.34 -37.53 3.13
C GLN A 39 19.81 -37.65 1.68
N GLU A 40 20.84 -38.47 1.43
CA GLU A 40 21.35 -38.77 0.09
C GLU A 40 20.38 -39.67 -0.68
N ASP A 41 19.78 -40.64 0.00
CA ASP A 41 18.72 -41.50 -0.57
C ASP A 41 17.47 -40.68 -0.91
N LEU A 42 17.05 -39.75 -0.03
CA LEU A 42 15.96 -38.81 -0.33
C LEU A 42 16.27 -37.97 -1.57
N ARG A 43 17.49 -37.44 -1.64
CA ARG A 43 17.95 -36.60 -2.74
C ARG A 43 17.90 -37.39 -4.06
N TYR A 44 18.40 -38.62 -4.06
CA TYR A 44 18.40 -39.49 -5.23
C TYR A 44 16.97 -39.81 -5.69
N ASP A 45 16.08 -40.19 -4.78
CA ASP A 45 14.69 -40.54 -5.12
C ASP A 45 13.91 -39.33 -5.62
N MET A 46 14.11 -38.16 -5.03
CA MET A 46 13.49 -36.91 -5.48
C MET A 46 13.94 -36.53 -6.89
N VAL A 47 15.23 -36.68 -7.18
CA VAL A 47 15.81 -36.43 -8.50
C VAL A 47 15.24 -37.42 -9.53
N GLN A 48 15.22 -38.72 -9.23
CA GLN A 48 14.64 -39.74 -10.11
C GLN A 48 13.16 -39.49 -10.38
N MET A 49 12.41 -39.01 -9.40
CA MET A 49 11.00 -38.72 -9.55
C MET A 49 10.75 -37.52 -10.47
N ILE A 50 11.55 -36.45 -10.34
CA ILE A 50 11.52 -35.28 -11.24
C ILE A 50 11.79 -35.70 -12.69
N TYR A 51 12.80 -36.55 -12.91
CA TYR A 51 13.11 -37.09 -14.23
C TYR A 51 12.06 -38.06 -14.77
N SER A 52 11.38 -38.83 -13.90
CA SER A 52 10.29 -39.74 -14.32
C SER A 52 9.03 -39.00 -14.80
N SER A 53 8.79 -37.77 -14.30
CA SER A 53 7.71 -36.89 -14.76
C SER A 53 8.03 -36.13 -16.06
N GLN A 54 9.30 -36.06 -16.45
CA GLN A 54 9.74 -35.51 -17.74
C GLN A 54 10.27 -36.64 -18.63
N LYS A 55 9.36 -37.39 -19.25
CA LYS A 55 9.74 -38.41 -20.21
C LYS A 55 10.19 -37.74 -21.53
N THR A 56 11.48 -37.43 -21.60
CA THR A 56 12.40 -37.60 -22.76
C THR A 56 13.73 -36.94 -22.43
N VAL A 57 14.73 -37.70 -21.97
CA VAL A 57 16.14 -37.43 -22.30
C VAL A 57 16.89 -38.76 -22.31
N SER A 58 17.02 -39.33 -23.50
CA SER A 58 18.22 -40.07 -23.87
C SER A 58 19.36 -39.05 -24.03
N ASP A 59 20.56 -39.44 -23.59
CA ASP A 59 21.84 -38.75 -23.69
C ASP A 59 22.12 -37.68 -22.62
N LEU A 60 22.76 -38.09 -21.53
CA LEU A 60 24.21 -37.98 -21.36
C LEU A 60 24.60 -38.43 -19.94
N GLY A 61 25.55 -39.38 -19.89
CA GLY A 61 26.35 -39.60 -18.70
C GLY A 61 27.27 -38.41 -18.48
N GLY A 62 27.38 -37.96 -17.23
CA GLY A 62 28.25 -36.87 -16.86
C GLY A 62 27.80 -36.25 -15.55
N ASP A 63 28.52 -36.60 -14.50
CA ASP A 63 28.70 -35.87 -13.24
C ASP A 63 28.21 -34.40 -13.31
N ASN A 64 27.10 -34.07 -12.63
CA ASN A 64 26.76 -32.71 -12.19
C ASN A 64 25.46 -32.69 -11.36
N ASP A 65 25.62 -32.43 -10.06
CA ASP A 65 24.60 -32.15 -9.03
C ASP A 65 23.74 -30.89 -9.30
N THR A 66 23.56 -30.48 -10.57
CA THR A 66 22.88 -29.22 -10.95
C THR A 66 21.61 -29.49 -11.74
N ILE A 67 20.46 -29.18 -11.14
CA ILE A 67 19.16 -29.20 -11.84
C ILE A 67 19.14 -28.07 -12.86
N ILE A 68 19.33 -28.39 -14.14
CA ILE A 68 19.23 -27.42 -15.24
C ILE A 68 17.76 -27.30 -15.66
N LEU A 69 17.13 -26.19 -15.31
CA LEU A 69 15.75 -25.87 -15.71
C LEU A 69 15.75 -25.19 -17.08
N SER A 70 14.75 -25.51 -17.93
CA SER A 70 14.56 -24.81 -19.20
C SER A 70 14.12 -23.36 -18.98
N PRO A 71 14.44 -22.43 -19.90
CA PRO A 71 14.05 -21.01 -19.77
C PRO A 71 12.54 -20.83 -19.55
N GLU A 72 11.71 -21.56 -20.32
CA GLU A 72 10.25 -21.51 -20.17
C GLU A 72 9.77 -22.00 -18.80
N THR A 73 10.47 -22.97 -18.22
CA THR A 73 10.15 -23.47 -16.87
C THR A 73 10.55 -22.45 -15.82
N CYS A 74 11.71 -21.81 -15.97
CA CYS A 74 12.13 -20.71 -15.10
C CYS A 74 11.13 -19.55 -15.11
N ASP A 75 10.66 -19.13 -16.28
CA ASP A 75 9.68 -18.04 -16.40
C ASP A 75 8.35 -18.39 -15.72
N LYS A 76 7.88 -19.64 -15.89
CA LYS A 76 6.67 -20.13 -15.22
C LYS A 76 6.84 -20.15 -13.70
N LEU A 77 7.99 -20.60 -13.21
CA LEU A 77 8.29 -20.65 -11.77
C LEU A 77 8.41 -19.24 -11.18
N GLN A 78 9.08 -18.32 -11.87
CA GLN A 78 9.21 -16.93 -11.45
C GLN A 78 7.84 -16.26 -11.33
N ASN A 79 6.99 -16.41 -12.34
CA ASN A 79 5.62 -15.89 -12.29
C ASN A 79 4.81 -16.51 -11.15
N THR A 80 5.01 -17.80 -10.89
CA THR A 80 4.37 -18.50 -9.75
C THR A 80 4.81 -17.91 -8.42
N VAL A 81 6.11 -17.72 -8.20
CA VAL A 81 6.64 -17.09 -6.97
C VAL A 81 6.11 -15.67 -6.83
N ILE A 82 6.15 -14.85 -7.90
CA ILE A 82 5.64 -13.46 -7.86
C ILE A 82 4.14 -13.43 -7.55
N SER A 83 3.36 -14.36 -8.10
CA SER A 83 1.93 -14.46 -7.81
C SER A 83 1.64 -14.71 -6.33
N THR A 84 2.56 -15.33 -5.60
CA THR A 84 2.37 -15.60 -4.16
C THR A 84 2.49 -14.35 -3.30
N LEU A 85 3.09 -13.27 -3.82
CA LEU A 85 3.14 -11.98 -3.13
C LEU A 85 1.82 -11.20 -3.24
N ARG A 86 0.90 -11.60 -4.14
CA ARG A 86 -0.41 -10.98 -4.27
C ARG A 86 -1.30 -11.39 -3.10
N TYR A 87 -1.99 -10.40 -2.52
CA TYR A 87 -3.00 -10.62 -1.48
C TYR A 87 -4.30 -9.91 -1.87
N ALA A 88 -5.40 -10.39 -1.31
CA ALA A 88 -6.72 -9.80 -1.54
C ALA A 88 -6.75 -8.35 -1.01
N GLY A 89 -7.13 -7.40 -1.85
CA GLY A 89 -7.21 -5.99 -1.51
C GLY A 89 -5.92 -5.18 -1.67
N MET A 90 -4.86 -5.76 -2.26
CA MET A 90 -3.59 -5.05 -2.54
C MET A 90 -3.79 -3.75 -3.36
N GLU A 91 -4.82 -3.69 -4.20
CA GLU A 91 -5.11 -2.52 -5.04
C GLU A 91 -6.20 -1.61 -4.44
N ASP A 92 -6.88 -2.03 -3.38
CA ASP A 92 -8.07 -1.35 -2.85
C ASP A 92 -7.73 0.08 -2.41
N ARG A 93 -6.60 0.26 -1.70
CA ARG A 93 -6.17 1.58 -1.22
C ARG A 93 -5.92 2.53 -2.38
N THR A 94 -5.22 2.08 -3.42
CA THR A 94 -4.93 2.89 -4.62
C THR A 94 -6.20 3.23 -5.41
N ASN A 95 -7.10 2.25 -5.55
CA ASN A 95 -8.36 2.39 -6.28
C ASN A 95 -9.38 3.28 -5.56
N ASN A 96 -9.38 3.30 -4.22
CA ASN A 96 -10.31 4.08 -3.40
C ASN A 96 -9.90 5.55 -3.20
N ILE A 97 -8.68 5.95 -3.59
CA ILE A 97 -8.28 7.36 -3.56
C ILE A 97 -9.05 8.12 -4.67
N THR A 98 -10.04 8.89 -4.25
CA THR A 98 -10.90 9.71 -5.12
C THR A 98 -10.07 10.64 -6.01
N ALA A 99 -10.48 10.84 -7.26
CA ALA A 99 -9.86 11.79 -8.18
C ALA A 99 -9.79 13.18 -7.52
N THR A 100 -8.58 13.74 -7.48
CA THR A 100 -8.32 15.08 -6.94
C THR A 100 -8.96 16.15 -7.79
N TYR A 101 -9.31 17.27 -7.14
CA TYR A 101 -9.48 18.52 -7.86
C TYR A 101 -8.12 18.88 -8.51
N GLU A 102 -8.09 19.12 -9.82
CA GLU A 102 -6.88 19.16 -10.68
C GLU A 102 -5.73 20.07 -10.20
N LYS A 103 -6.01 20.99 -9.26
CA LYS A 103 -5.05 21.96 -8.71
C LYS A 103 -4.57 21.68 -7.27
N THR A 104 -5.14 20.67 -6.60
CA THR A 104 -4.82 20.37 -5.19
C THR A 104 -3.38 19.87 -5.07
N PHE A 105 -2.64 20.31 -4.06
CA PHE A 105 -1.24 19.90 -3.80
C PHE A 105 -0.21 20.27 -4.87
N GLN A 106 -0.55 21.06 -5.90
CA GLN A 106 0.43 21.53 -6.88
C GLN A 106 1.59 22.30 -6.23
N TRP A 107 1.31 23.03 -5.14
CA TRP A 107 2.31 23.72 -4.34
C TRP A 107 3.36 22.77 -3.73
N ALA A 108 2.98 21.53 -3.42
CA ALA A 108 3.88 20.54 -2.82
C ALA A 108 4.83 19.90 -3.85
N LEU A 109 4.47 20.00 -5.14
CA LEU A 109 5.20 19.43 -6.27
C LEU A 109 5.97 20.48 -7.08
N GLN A 110 5.69 21.77 -6.86
CA GLN A 110 6.39 22.88 -7.51
C GLN A 110 7.83 23.00 -6.99
N ARG A 111 8.77 23.22 -7.90
CA ARG A 111 10.21 23.35 -7.61
C ARG A 111 10.62 24.75 -7.11
N GLU A 112 9.77 25.76 -7.34
CA GLU A 112 10.10 27.15 -7.04
C GLU A 112 9.83 27.48 -5.57
N GLN A 113 10.91 27.83 -4.84
CA GLN A 113 10.82 28.39 -3.50
C GLN A 113 10.19 29.78 -3.56
N SER A 114 9.25 30.04 -2.67
CA SER A 114 8.97 31.40 -2.22
C SER A 114 9.63 31.57 -0.86
N ASP A 115 10.37 32.68 -0.66
CA ASP A 115 11.16 33.02 0.55
C ASP A 115 10.36 33.02 1.88
N MET A 116 9.07 32.68 1.85
CA MET A 116 8.16 32.59 2.99
C MET A 116 7.77 31.15 3.40
N GLN A 117 8.28 30.10 2.74
CA GLN A 117 7.92 28.71 3.09
C GLN A 117 8.79 28.16 4.24
N LYS A 118 8.15 27.78 5.35
CA LYS A 118 8.78 27.23 6.56
C LYS A 118 8.93 25.70 6.59
N TRP A 119 8.80 25.02 5.45
CA TRP A 119 8.76 23.55 5.38
C TRP A 119 9.70 23.02 4.30
N ASP A 120 10.21 21.80 4.49
CA ASP A 120 11.18 21.19 3.57
C ASP A 120 10.48 20.74 2.29
N ASN A 121 10.86 21.28 1.13
CA ASN A 121 10.22 20.94 -0.14
C ASN A 121 10.38 19.45 -0.50
N LEU A 122 9.28 18.80 -0.89
CA LEU A 122 9.25 17.38 -1.28
C LEU A 122 10.23 17.06 -2.44
N PRO A 123 10.28 17.87 -3.53
CA PRO A 123 11.24 17.67 -4.62
C PRO A 123 12.70 17.92 -4.18
N TYR A 124 12.92 18.83 -3.24
CA TYR A 124 14.26 19.11 -2.71
C TYR A 124 14.81 17.90 -1.95
N CYS A 125 13.96 17.10 -1.30
CA CYS A 125 14.39 15.87 -0.63
C CYS A 125 14.74 14.74 -1.60
N LEU A 126 14.23 14.76 -2.84
CA LEU A 126 14.72 13.89 -3.90
C LEU A 126 16.11 14.28 -4.40
N GLU A 127 16.47 15.56 -4.32
CA GLU A 127 17.73 16.08 -4.85
C GLU A 127 18.86 16.11 -3.82
N ASN A 128 18.54 16.15 -2.52
CA ASN A 128 19.54 16.21 -1.44
C ASN A 128 19.89 14.86 -0.80
N SER A 129 20.85 14.91 0.13
CA SER A 129 21.42 13.79 0.89
C SER A 129 20.47 13.11 1.88
N SER A 130 19.28 13.66 2.11
CA SER A 130 18.30 13.04 3.00
C SER A 130 17.64 11.84 2.33
N GLN A 131 17.81 10.66 2.92
CA GLN A 131 17.20 9.43 2.44
C GLN A 131 15.76 9.25 2.95
N MET A 132 15.34 10.02 3.95
CA MET A 132 14.00 9.89 4.55
C MET A 132 13.21 11.20 4.50
N TYR A 133 11.91 11.10 4.29
CA TYR A 133 10.97 12.22 4.37
C TYR A 133 9.65 11.80 5.04
N TRP A 134 9.16 12.59 5.98
CA TRP A 134 7.96 12.29 6.76
C TRP A 134 6.82 13.27 6.51
N ILE A 135 5.73 12.76 5.95
CA ILE A 135 4.47 13.47 5.68
C ILE A 135 3.51 13.18 6.82
N THR A 136 3.24 14.18 7.64
CA THR A 136 2.31 14.08 8.76
C THR A 136 0.98 14.73 8.45
N GLY A 137 -0.07 14.22 9.10
CA GLY A 137 -1.28 15.00 9.23
C GLY A 137 -2.53 14.28 9.70
N LYS A 138 -3.59 15.05 9.92
CA LYS A 138 -4.89 14.57 10.39
C LYS A 138 -5.57 13.61 9.41
N ALA A 139 -6.54 12.84 9.91
CA ALA A 139 -7.40 12.03 9.04
C ALA A 139 -8.14 12.94 8.03
N GLY A 140 -8.19 12.55 6.75
CA GLY A 140 -8.87 13.34 5.72
C GLY A 140 -8.17 14.64 5.28
N SER A 141 -6.92 14.88 5.70
CA SER A 141 -6.10 16.02 5.22
C SER A 141 -5.55 15.84 3.80
N GLY A 142 -5.57 14.60 3.27
CA GLY A 142 -5.13 14.30 1.90
C GLY A 142 -3.73 13.69 1.76
N LYS A 143 -3.18 13.06 2.82
CA LYS A 143 -1.88 12.36 2.77
C LYS A 143 -1.79 11.33 1.64
N SER A 144 -2.74 10.40 1.59
CA SER A 144 -2.84 9.38 0.53
C SER A 144 -2.95 10.00 -0.85
N THR A 145 -3.62 11.14 -0.94
CA THR A 145 -3.77 11.90 -2.17
C THR A 145 -2.45 12.48 -2.65
N LEU A 146 -1.66 13.06 -1.75
CA LEU A 146 -0.30 13.53 -2.07
C LEU A 146 0.60 12.37 -2.49
N MET A 147 0.50 11.22 -1.82
CA MET A 147 1.30 10.02 -2.11
C MET A 147 0.97 9.34 -3.45
N LYS A 148 -0.19 9.66 -4.06
CA LYS A 148 -0.57 9.17 -5.39
C LYS A 148 0.24 9.82 -6.52
N PHE A 149 0.84 10.98 -6.26
CA PHE A 149 1.66 11.71 -7.23
C PHE A 149 3.12 11.66 -6.77
N PRO A 150 3.79 10.50 -6.88
CA PRO A 150 5.19 10.41 -6.51
C PRO A 150 5.98 11.39 -7.37
N PRO A 151 6.88 12.18 -6.77
CA PRO A 151 7.73 13.07 -7.54
C PRO A 151 8.73 12.23 -8.37
N GLY A 152 8.65 12.34 -9.70
CA GLY A 152 9.57 11.70 -10.66
C GLY A 152 8.91 10.77 -11.68
N ASP A 153 9.50 10.70 -12.88
CA ASP A 153 9.08 9.80 -13.97
C ASP A 153 9.58 8.37 -13.71
N ALA A 154 8.75 7.52 -13.09
CA ALA A 154 9.05 6.10 -12.91
C ALA A 154 8.80 5.32 -14.21
N SER A 155 9.67 5.49 -15.20
CA SER A 155 9.42 5.00 -16.58
C SER A 155 10.07 3.65 -16.92
N SER A 156 10.53 2.86 -15.93
CA SER A 156 11.08 1.52 -16.21
C SER A 156 10.67 0.48 -15.17
N VAL A 157 9.96 -0.55 -15.62
CA VAL A 157 9.63 -1.73 -14.80
C VAL A 157 10.81 -2.69 -14.87
N GLN A 158 11.51 -2.86 -13.74
CA GLN A 158 12.57 -3.86 -13.62
C GLN A 158 11.98 -5.18 -13.15
N VAL A 159 12.17 -6.24 -13.93
CA VAL A 159 11.77 -7.60 -13.54
C VAL A 159 12.89 -8.19 -12.68
N MET A 160 12.60 -8.43 -11.41
CA MET A 160 13.56 -9.04 -10.49
C MET A 160 13.55 -10.55 -10.60
N ASP A 161 14.73 -11.14 -10.51
CA ASP A 161 14.92 -12.59 -10.54
C ASP A 161 14.56 -13.23 -9.19
N ALA A 162 13.50 -14.05 -9.17
CA ALA A 162 13.02 -14.78 -8.00
C ALA A 162 14.11 -15.65 -7.34
N ARG A 163 15.11 -16.10 -8.09
CA ARG A 163 16.26 -16.87 -7.58
C ARG A 163 17.10 -16.06 -6.59
N ILE A 164 17.21 -14.75 -6.81
CA ILE A 164 18.06 -13.85 -6.03
C ILE A 164 17.26 -13.30 -4.85
N ILE A 165 16.03 -12.87 -5.09
CA ILE A 165 15.21 -12.18 -4.09
C ILE A 165 14.51 -13.13 -3.11
N THR A 166 14.25 -14.37 -3.55
CA THR A 166 13.49 -15.37 -2.78
C THR A 166 14.11 -16.76 -2.90
N PRO A 167 15.40 -16.94 -2.58
CA PRO A 167 16.13 -18.17 -2.86
C PRO A 167 15.46 -19.40 -2.23
N SER A 168 15.08 -19.33 -0.96
CA SER A 168 14.44 -20.44 -0.25
C SER A 168 13.08 -20.83 -0.86
N ARG A 169 12.31 -19.87 -1.37
CA ARG A 169 11.02 -20.16 -2.03
C ARG A 169 11.21 -20.65 -3.44
N TRP A 170 12.19 -20.12 -4.16
CA TRP A 170 12.57 -20.62 -5.47
C TRP A 170 12.92 -22.11 -5.38
N GLU A 171 13.83 -22.47 -4.47
CA GLU A 171 14.21 -23.86 -4.22
C GLU A 171 12.99 -24.72 -3.86
N ALA A 172 12.15 -24.26 -2.94
CA ALA A 172 10.97 -24.98 -2.51
C ALA A 172 10.00 -25.25 -3.68
N VAL A 173 9.69 -24.24 -4.51
CA VAL A 173 8.79 -24.40 -5.66
C VAL A 173 9.43 -25.24 -6.77
N THR A 174 10.74 -25.14 -6.99
CA THR A 174 11.48 -26.01 -7.92
C THR A 174 11.42 -27.47 -7.49
N ILE A 175 11.53 -27.75 -6.19
CA ILE A 175 11.64 -29.11 -5.64
C ILE A 175 10.28 -29.77 -5.44
N LEU A 176 9.31 -29.05 -4.87
CA LEU A 176 8.02 -29.59 -4.42
C LEU A 176 6.88 -29.30 -5.43
N GLY A 177 7.18 -28.56 -6.49
CA GLY A 177 6.17 -28.03 -7.39
C GLY A 177 5.31 -26.94 -6.74
N ALA A 178 4.46 -26.28 -7.54
CA ALA A 178 3.57 -25.21 -7.10
C ALA A 178 2.38 -25.72 -6.26
N HIS A 179 2.63 -26.45 -5.17
CA HIS A 179 1.58 -26.97 -4.30
C HIS A 179 0.97 -25.83 -3.46
N ARG A 180 -0.36 -25.82 -3.32
CA ARG A 180 -1.14 -24.76 -2.63
C ARG A 180 -0.75 -24.47 -1.17
N GLN A 181 0.07 -25.31 -0.55
CA GLN A 181 0.50 -25.15 0.85
C GLN A 181 1.74 -24.24 1.03
N MET A 182 2.40 -23.79 -0.04
CA MET A 182 3.49 -22.80 0.06
C MET A 182 3.04 -21.34 0.22
N GLN A 183 1.72 -21.11 0.29
CA GLN A 183 1.13 -19.79 0.05
C GLN A 183 1.33 -18.78 1.18
N THR A 184 1.58 -19.19 2.42
CA THR A 184 1.70 -18.24 3.52
C THR A 184 3.11 -17.70 3.61
N TRP A 185 3.24 -16.38 3.49
CA TRP A 185 4.44 -15.64 3.77
C TRP A 185 4.56 -15.37 5.27
N SER A 186 5.69 -15.76 5.88
CA SER A 186 6.03 -15.25 7.20
C SER A 186 6.55 -13.82 7.07
N GLU A 187 6.39 -13.02 8.12
CA GLU A 187 6.93 -11.65 8.15
C GLU A 187 8.45 -11.63 7.99
N ALA A 188 9.15 -12.61 8.59
CA ALA A 188 10.60 -12.76 8.46
C ALA A 188 11.02 -13.06 7.01
N ASP A 189 10.27 -13.91 6.29
CA ASP A 189 10.55 -14.20 4.88
C ASP A 189 10.31 -12.98 4.01
N LEU A 190 9.19 -12.27 4.21
CA LEU A 190 8.87 -11.05 3.45
C LEU A 190 9.93 -9.98 3.64
N LYS A 191 10.30 -9.74 4.90
CA LYS A 191 11.36 -8.79 5.25
C LYS A 191 12.68 -9.17 4.59
N SER A 192 13.11 -10.42 4.74
CA SER A 192 14.38 -10.89 4.16
C SER A 192 14.39 -10.76 2.63
N SER A 193 13.29 -11.14 1.97
CA SER A 193 13.16 -11.02 0.52
C SER A 193 13.11 -9.58 0.03
N LEU A 194 12.45 -8.68 0.76
CA LEU A 194 12.45 -7.25 0.47
C LEU A 194 13.86 -6.67 0.56
N LEU A 195 14.60 -6.96 1.63
CA LEU A 195 15.96 -6.46 1.83
C LEU A 195 16.91 -6.99 0.74
N LEU A 196 16.79 -8.26 0.34
CA LEU A 196 17.56 -8.84 -0.76
C LEU A 196 17.23 -8.19 -2.11
N ALA A 197 15.95 -7.94 -2.39
CA ALA A 197 15.51 -7.24 -3.59
C ALA A 197 16.12 -5.83 -3.68
N VAL A 198 16.07 -5.06 -2.59
CA VAL A 198 16.64 -3.71 -2.55
C VAL A 198 18.16 -3.75 -2.75
N ARG A 199 18.87 -4.66 -2.07
CA ARG A 199 20.32 -4.84 -2.26
C ARG A 199 20.68 -5.18 -3.70
N SER A 200 19.92 -6.07 -4.33
CA SER A 200 20.16 -6.46 -5.73
C SER A 200 19.96 -5.28 -6.68
N LEU A 201 18.96 -4.43 -6.44
CA LEU A 201 18.71 -3.24 -7.25
C LEU A 201 19.81 -2.18 -7.06
N THR A 202 20.20 -1.90 -5.83
CA THR A 202 21.20 -0.87 -5.53
C THR A 202 22.58 -1.29 -6.04
N GLN A 203 22.92 -2.58 -5.98
CA GLN A 203 24.13 -3.13 -6.61
C GLN A 203 24.16 -2.98 -8.13
N ALA A 204 23.00 -3.01 -8.79
CA ALA A 204 22.86 -2.69 -10.21
C ALA A 204 22.92 -1.18 -10.50
N GLY A 205 23.15 -0.34 -9.50
CA GLY A 205 23.20 1.12 -9.62
C GLY A 205 21.85 1.81 -9.70
N ILE A 206 20.76 1.11 -9.38
CA ILE A 206 19.38 1.61 -9.48
C ILE A 206 19.01 2.39 -8.20
N TYR A 207 18.35 3.53 -8.37
CA TYR A 207 17.75 4.29 -7.28
C TYR A 207 16.40 3.69 -6.90
N VAL A 208 16.18 3.50 -5.60
CA VAL A 208 14.97 2.85 -5.08
C VAL A 208 14.26 3.81 -4.14
N SER A 209 13.04 4.20 -4.51
CA SER A 209 12.20 5.08 -3.70
C SER A 209 10.96 4.33 -3.20
N PHE A 210 10.76 4.32 -1.88
CA PHE A 210 9.57 3.78 -1.24
C PHE A 210 8.59 4.90 -0.91
N PHE A 211 7.32 4.74 -1.27
CA PHE A 211 6.23 5.61 -0.87
C PHE A 211 5.26 4.80 -0.01
N ILE A 212 5.34 4.99 1.31
CA ILE A 212 4.57 4.23 2.30
C ILE A 212 3.46 5.12 2.83
N ASP A 213 2.24 4.88 2.38
CA ASP A 213 1.05 5.61 2.85
C ASP A 213 0.29 4.84 3.93
N GLY A 214 -0.01 5.51 5.05
CA GLY A 214 -0.77 4.94 6.16
C GLY A 214 0.08 4.09 7.10
N LEU A 215 1.30 4.52 7.42
CA LEU A 215 2.18 3.78 8.35
C LEU A 215 1.53 3.57 9.72
N ASP A 216 0.66 4.47 10.16
CA ASP A 216 -0.12 4.38 11.40
C ASP A 216 -1.24 3.31 11.36
N GLU A 217 -1.55 2.73 10.21
CA GLU A 217 -2.59 1.71 10.07
C GLU A 217 -2.07 0.28 10.29
N PHE A 218 -0.78 0.15 10.59
CA PHE A 218 -0.18 -1.14 10.91
C PHE A 218 -0.73 -1.68 12.22
N SER A 219 -1.29 -2.89 12.17
CA SER A 219 -1.88 -3.57 13.32
C SER A 219 -0.85 -4.27 14.24
N GLY A 220 0.41 -4.34 13.82
CA GLY A 220 1.52 -4.86 14.62
C GLY A 220 2.19 -3.82 15.51
N ARG A 221 3.44 -4.05 15.93
CA ARG A 221 4.16 -3.08 16.78
C ARG A 221 4.79 -1.99 15.92
N PRO A 222 4.54 -0.69 16.17
CA PRO A 222 5.14 0.39 15.39
C PRO A 222 6.67 0.32 15.28
N LYS A 223 7.34 -0.15 16.34
CA LYS A 223 8.80 -0.35 16.39
C LYS A 223 9.34 -1.32 15.33
N GLU A 224 8.56 -2.33 14.95
CA GLU A 224 8.97 -3.32 13.93
C GLU A 224 9.04 -2.65 12.54
N LEU A 225 8.07 -1.79 12.21
CA LEU A 225 8.10 -1.00 10.97
C LEU A 225 9.16 0.08 10.97
N ILE A 226 9.36 0.77 12.10
CA ILE A 226 10.44 1.75 12.24
C ILE A 226 11.79 1.06 11.98
N SER A 227 12.03 -0.11 12.60
CA SER A 227 13.24 -0.91 12.37
C SER A 227 13.40 -1.28 10.90
N LEU A 228 12.33 -1.72 10.23
CA LEU A 228 12.38 -2.04 8.80
C LEU A 228 12.77 -0.83 7.95
N VAL A 229 12.20 0.35 8.22
CA VAL A 229 12.54 1.59 7.50
C VAL A 229 14.02 1.95 7.72
N CYS A 230 14.51 1.89 8.97
CA CYS A 230 15.92 2.13 9.26
C CYS A 230 16.83 1.15 8.52
N GLU A 231 16.51 -0.14 8.55
CA GLU A 231 17.28 -1.17 7.84
C GLU A 231 17.31 -0.95 6.33
N LEU A 232 16.22 -0.47 5.73
CA LEU A 232 16.20 -0.12 4.30
C LEU A 232 17.12 1.06 3.97
N LEU A 233 17.12 2.09 4.81
CA LEU A 233 17.95 3.28 4.63
C LEU A 233 19.45 2.98 4.78
N GLU A 234 19.79 2.04 5.66
CA GLU A 234 21.17 1.58 5.89
C GLU A 234 21.76 0.75 4.74
N ILE A 235 20.95 0.25 3.80
CA ILE A 235 21.43 -0.59 2.70
C ILE A 235 22.38 0.17 1.77
N ASP A 236 21.94 1.33 1.26
CA ASP A 236 22.67 2.13 0.28
C ASP A 236 22.08 3.54 0.22
N VAL A 237 22.92 4.54 -0.04
CA VAL A 237 22.53 5.96 -0.17
C VAL A 237 21.50 6.21 -1.28
N ARG A 238 21.36 5.28 -2.23
CA ARG A 238 20.37 5.29 -3.32
C ARG A 238 18.97 4.89 -2.87
N VAL A 239 18.79 4.39 -1.64
CA VAL A 239 17.49 4.07 -1.08
C VAL A 239 16.90 5.32 -0.46
N LYS A 240 15.70 5.70 -0.90
CA LYS A 240 14.90 6.79 -0.33
C LYS A 240 13.55 6.27 0.17
N VAL A 241 13.09 6.76 1.32
CA VAL A 241 11.83 6.36 1.93
C VAL A 241 11.00 7.58 2.28
N PHE A 242 9.82 7.66 1.68
CA PHE A 242 8.79 8.64 1.96
C PHE A 242 7.69 7.96 2.76
N VAL A 243 7.40 8.48 3.95
CA VAL A 243 6.41 7.91 4.85
C VAL A 243 5.30 8.92 5.06
N ALA A 244 4.04 8.49 4.93
CA ALA A 244 2.88 9.27 5.31
C ALA A 244 2.12 8.62 6.47
N SER A 245 1.87 9.39 7.53
CA SER A 245 1.17 8.89 8.71
C SER A 245 0.44 9.98 9.52
N ARG A 246 -0.37 9.56 10.50
CA ARG A 246 -0.77 10.43 11.62
C ARG A 246 0.42 10.74 12.54
N PRO A 247 0.38 11.85 13.30
CA PRO A 247 1.39 12.14 14.32
C PRO A 247 1.15 11.27 15.56
N TRP A 248 1.68 10.04 15.53
CA TRP A 248 1.72 9.15 16.69
C TRP A 248 3.04 9.30 17.44
N VAL A 249 3.00 9.10 18.76
CA VAL A 249 4.16 9.31 19.66
C VAL A 249 5.36 8.50 19.20
N ASP A 250 5.19 7.19 18.93
CA ASP A 250 6.30 6.33 18.50
C ASP A 250 6.94 6.79 17.17
N LEU A 251 6.12 7.27 16.23
CA LEU A 251 6.60 7.77 14.93
C LEU A 251 7.24 9.14 15.06
N GLN A 252 6.71 9.98 15.95
CA GLN A 252 7.25 11.30 16.23
C GLN A 252 8.62 11.19 16.90
N ASP A 253 8.75 10.34 17.91
CA ASP A 253 10.04 10.08 18.58
C ASP A 253 11.11 9.60 17.59
N ALA A 254 10.72 8.77 16.62
CA ALA A 254 11.63 8.21 15.62
C ALA A 254 11.97 9.17 14.47
N PHE A 255 11.01 9.96 13.99
CA PHE A 255 11.14 10.70 12.72
C PHE A 255 11.16 12.22 12.86
N GLN A 256 10.99 12.78 14.06
CA GLN A 256 11.01 14.25 14.28
C GLN A 256 12.28 14.96 13.79
N SER A 257 13.41 14.27 13.75
CA SER A 257 14.68 14.84 13.27
C SER A 257 14.83 14.79 11.75
N GLN A 258 13.92 14.12 11.05
CA GLN A 258 13.94 13.99 9.60
C GLN A 258 13.17 15.15 8.95
N PRO A 259 13.48 15.49 7.69
CA PRO A 259 12.68 16.44 6.92
C PRO A 259 11.20 16.05 6.93
N SER A 260 10.34 17.00 7.26
CA SER A 260 8.91 16.71 7.44
C SER A 260 8.00 17.84 7.01
N LEU A 261 6.77 17.44 6.69
CA LEU A 261 5.69 18.32 6.23
C LEU A 261 4.45 17.96 7.04
N LYS A 262 3.75 18.97 7.54
CA LYS A 262 2.45 18.79 8.20
C LYS A 262 1.34 19.31 7.30
N LEU A 263 0.56 18.38 6.76
CA LEU A 263 -0.31 18.65 5.62
C LEU A 263 -1.46 19.61 5.99
N GLU A 264 -2.08 19.47 7.15
CA GLU A 264 -3.16 20.36 7.60
C GLU A 264 -2.75 21.82 7.75
N ASP A 265 -1.46 22.10 7.98
CA ASP A 265 -0.96 23.46 8.13
C ASP A 265 -0.80 24.15 6.76
N LEU A 266 -0.79 23.37 5.67
CA LEU A 266 -0.49 23.83 4.31
C LEU A 266 -1.68 23.70 3.35
N THR A 267 -2.72 22.95 3.72
CA THR A 267 -3.93 22.78 2.91
C THR A 267 -4.92 23.94 2.98
N TYR A 268 -4.70 24.95 3.83
CA TYR A 268 -5.65 26.07 4.00
C TYR A 268 -6.01 26.76 2.68
N LYS A 269 -5.01 27.02 1.82
CA LYS A 269 -5.21 27.67 0.51
C LYS A 269 -6.02 26.76 -0.42
N ASP A 270 -5.64 25.48 -0.51
CA ASP A 270 -6.33 24.49 -1.34
C ASP A 270 -7.79 24.30 -0.89
N VAL A 271 -8.04 24.26 0.42
CA VAL A 271 -9.39 24.18 1.01
C VAL A 271 -10.22 25.41 0.62
N LYS A 272 -9.64 26.61 0.68
CA LYS A 272 -10.34 27.84 0.29
C LYS A 272 -10.66 27.88 -1.20
N ASP A 273 -9.71 27.49 -2.04
CA ASP A 273 -9.90 27.42 -3.50
C ASP A 273 -10.94 26.36 -3.87
N TYR A 274 -10.92 25.22 -3.18
CA TYR A 274 -11.93 24.17 -3.31
C TYR A 274 -13.33 24.64 -2.90
N ASP A 275 -13.45 25.30 -1.74
CA ASP A 275 -14.73 25.79 -1.21
C ASP A 275 -15.36 26.80 -2.17
N THR A 276 -14.57 27.79 -2.60
CA THR A 276 -15.02 28.80 -3.56
C THR A 276 -15.36 28.21 -4.93
N GLY A 277 -14.55 27.28 -5.45
CA GLY A 277 -14.80 26.61 -6.72
C GLY A 277 -16.05 25.71 -6.69
N ARG A 278 -16.24 24.93 -5.61
CA ARG A 278 -17.40 24.06 -5.43
C ARG A 278 -18.67 24.89 -5.32
N PHE A 279 -18.68 25.92 -4.49
CA PHE A 279 -19.83 26.81 -4.36
C PHE A 279 -20.18 27.58 -5.64
N ALA A 280 -19.18 27.97 -6.44
CA ALA A 280 -19.42 28.62 -7.74
C ALA A 280 -20.17 27.72 -8.75
N GLY A 281 -20.04 26.40 -8.62
CA GLY A 281 -20.75 25.43 -9.46
C GLY A 281 -22.25 25.30 -9.15
N TYR A 282 -22.74 25.83 -8.02
CA TYR A 282 -24.15 25.69 -7.63
C TYR A 282 -24.91 27.01 -7.78
N ALA A 283 -25.96 26.99 -8.60
CA ALA A 283 -26.86 28.12 -8.82
C ALA A 283 -27.49 28.64 -7.51
N ALA A 284 -27.81 27.72 -6.60
CA ALA A 284 -28.40 28.03 -5.30
C ALA A 284 -27.50 28.92 -4.44
N PHE A 285 -26.20 28.61 -4.36
CA PHE A 285 -25.22 29.43 -3.66
C PHE A 285 -24.91 30.74 -4.40
N SER A 286 -24.88 30.71 -5.73
CA SER A 286 -24.70 31.91 -6.55
C SER A 286 -25.82 32.94 -6.32
N ASN A 287 -27.05 32.48 -6.17
CA ASN A 287 -28.19 33.31 -5.79
C ASN A 287 -28.03 33.87 -4.37
N LEU A 288 -27.63 33.05 -3.40
CA LEU A 288 -27.36 33.50 -2.02
C LEU A 288 -26.27 34.58 -1.99
N ARG A 289 -25.18 34.39 -2.74
CA ARG A 289 -24.08 35.35 -2.84
C ARG A 289 -24.51 36.67 -3.49
N ARG A 290 -25.42 36.63 -4.46
CA ARG A 290 -26.01 37.83 -5.09
C ARG A 290 -26.92 38.59 -4.14
N CYS A 291 -27.68 37.89 -3.31
CA CYS A 291 -28.61 38.48 -2.34
C CYS A 291 -27.89 38.99 -1.09
N ASN A 292 -26.82 38.32 -0.63
CA ASN A 292 -26.05 38.71 0.54
C ASN A 292 -24.58 38.27 0.43
N LEU A 293 -23.76 39.13 -0.17
CA LEU A 293 -22.34 38.88 -0.38
C LEU A 293 -21.55 38.77 0.93
N ALA A 294 -21.90 39.58 1.93
CA ALA A 294 -21.20 39.60 3.22
C ALA A 294 -21.35 38.26 3.95
N PHE A 295 -22.58 37.73 4.03
CA PHE A 295 -22.83 36.44 4.63
C PHE A 295 -22.16 35.29 3.85
N ALA A 296 -22.24 35.30 2.52
CA ALA A 296 -21.59 34.27 1.70
C ALA A 296 -20.07 34.18 1.96
N ASN A 297 -19.40 35.34 2.02
CA ASN A 297 -17.96 35.39 2.32
C ASN A 297 -17.65 34.97 3.76
N GLN A 298 -18.50 35.36 4.72
CA GLN A 298 -18.36 34.94 6.11
C GLN A 298 -18.53 33.42 6.26
N LEU A 299 -19.52 32.83 5.58
CA LEU A 299 -19.78 31.40 5.61
C LEU A 299 -18.59 30.60 5.09
N VAL A 300 -18.04 30.99 3.93
CA VAL A 300 -16.80 30.42 3.37
C VAL A 300 -15.64 30.55 4.36
N GLY A 301 -15.42 31.74 4.92
CA GLY A 301 -14.36 31.96 5.91
C GLY A 301 -14.49 31.06 7.16
N ASN A 302 -15.72 30.91 7.66
CA ASN A 302 -16.03 30.06 8.81
C ASN A 302 -15.79 28.58 8.50
N ILE A 303 -16.19 28.10 7.31
CA ILE A 303 -15.94 26.72 6.86
C ILE A 303 -14.44 26.45 6.80
N VAL A 304 -13.68 27.29 6.11
CA VAL A 304 -12.23 27.11 5.92
C VAL A 304 -11.50 27.14 7.27
N SER A 305 -11.86 28.08 8.16
CA SER A 305 -11.26 28.16 9.49
C SER A 305 -11.59 26.93 10.34
N LYS A 306 -12.86 26.49 10.33
CA LYS A 306 -13.32 25.36 11.15
C LYS A 306 -12.80 24.01 10.65
N ALA A 307 -12.58 23.88 9.35
CA ALA A 307 -12.03 22.68 8.72
C ALA A 307 -10.64 22.30 9.24
N SER A 308 -9.86 23.23 9.80
CA SER A 308 -8.54 22.95 10.37
C SER A 308 -7.62 22.11 9.45
N GLY A 309 -7.66 22.40 8.14
CA GLY A 309 -6.87 21.70 7.11
C GLY A 309 -7.39 20.33 6.68
N VAL A 310 -8.58 19.91 7.13
CA VAL A 310 -9.18 18.61 6.78
C VAL A 310 -10.09 18.74 5.55
N CYS A 311 -9.56 18.43 4.36
CA CYS A 311 -10.28 18.54 3.09
C CYS A 311 -11.58 17.69 3.05
N LEU A 312 -11.58 16.50 3.66
CA LEU A 312 -12.77 15.65 3.70
C LEU A 312 -13.91 16.29 4.51
N TRP A 313 -13.58 16.97 5.61
CA TRP A 313 -14.55 17.68 6.44
C TRP A 313 -15.26 18.76 5.61
N VAL A 314 -14.47 19.53 4.84
CA VAL A 314 -14.98 20.61 3.97
C VAL A 314 -15.99 20.06 2.96
N LYS A 315 -15.65 18.96 2.29
CA LYS A 315 -16.55 18.30 1.34
C LYS A 315 -17.89 17.91 2.00
N LEU A 316 -17.84 17.28 3.17
CA LEU A 316 -19.05 16.85 3.89
C LEU A 316 -19.91 18.05 4.33
N VAL A 317 -19.28 19.11 4.84
CA VAL A 317 -19.98 20.31 5.30
C VAL A 317 -20.59 21.08 4.13
N ILE A 318 -19.87 21.26 3.02
CA ILE A 318 -20.42 21.91 1.82
C ILE A 318 -21.63 21.13 1.31
N ASP A 319 -21.54 19.80 1.22
CA ASP A 319 -22.66 18.96 0.76
C ASP A 319 -23.88 19.09 1.67
N SER A 320 -23.67 19.14 2.99
CA SER A 320 -24.74 19.38 3.98
C SER A 320 -25.38 20.77 3.83
N LEU A 321 -24.56 21.81 3.62
CA LEU A 321 -25.04 23.18 3.46
C LEU A 321 -25.76 23.39 2.13
N LEU A 322 -25.24 22.84 1.03
CA LEU A 322 -25.88 22.89 -0.29
C LEU A 322 -27.23 22.17 -0.29
N ALA A 323 -27.34 21.05 0.41
CA ALA A 323 -28.62 20.40 0.64
C ALA A 323 -29.59 21.33 1.38
N GLY A 324 -29.16 21.94 2.48
CA GLY A 324 -29.94 22.93 3.24
C GLY A 324 -30.44 24.10 2.39
N ILE A 325 -29.56 24.71 1.58
CA ILE A 325 -29.91 25.80 0.67
C ILE A 325 -30.97 25.32 -0.35
N SER A 326 -30.81 24.11 -0.89
CA SER A 326 -31.75 23.54 -1.86
C SER A 326 -33.14 23.27 -1.25
N TYR A 327 -33.21 22.98 0.05
CA TYR A 327 -34.47 22.83 0.79
C TYR A 327 -35.04 24.15 1.32
N GLY A 328 -34.39 25.29 1.06
CA GLY A 328 -34.88 26.61 1.45
C GLY A 328 -34.55 27.03 2.88
N ASP A 329 -33.50 26.47 3.48
CA ASP A 329 -33.01 26.89 4.79
C ASP A 329 -32.71 28.40 4.83
N ARG A 330 -33.01 29.05 5.96
CA ARG A 330 -32.63 30.45 6.16
C ARG A 330 -31.13 30.56 6.42
N ILE A 331 -30.60 31.75 6.19
CA ILE A 331 -29.20 32.12 6.50
C ILE A 331 -28.80 31.74 7.94
N GLU A 332 -29.70 31.98 8.90
CA GLU A 332 -29.49 31.62 10.32
C GLU A 332 -29.43 30.11 10.54
N ASP A 333 -30.23 29.34 9.80
CA ASP A 333 -30.26 27.88 9.93
C ASP A 333 -28.98 27.27 9.35
N LEU A 334 -28.46 27.83 8.25
CA LEU A 334 -27.16 27.44 7.67
C LEU A 334 -26.00 27.75 8.64
N GLN A 335 -26.00 28.93 9.26
CA GLN A 335 -24.98 29.29 10.26
C GLN A 335 -25.10 28.41 11.51
N ARG A 336 -26.30 28.16 12.03
CA ARG A 336 -26.52 27.23 13.15
C ARG A 336 -26.01 25.84 12.82
N ARG A 337 -26.35 25.30 11.63
CA ARG A 337 -25.82 24.00 11.17
C ARG A 337 -24.30 23.99 11.21
N LEU A 338 -23.65 25.01 10.66
CA LEU A 338 -22.19 25.12 10.69
C LEU A 338 -21.64 25.19 12.12
N ASP A 339 -22.23 25.99 13.00
CA ASP A 339 -21.79 26.18 14.39
C ASP A 339 -21.88 24.89 15.19
N PHE A 340 -22.94 24.11 14.98
CA PHE A 340 -23.13 22.83 15.64
C PHE A 340 -22.14 21.75 15.19
N LEU A 341 -21.65 21.79 13.94
CA LEU A 341 -20.72 20.77 13.47
C LEU A 341 -19.39 20.84 14.25
N PRO A 342 -18.83 19.72 14.72
CA PRO A 342 -17.50 19.72 15.33
C PRO A 342 -16.43 20.00 14.27
N SER A 343 -15.32 20.61 14.67
CA SER A 343 -14.15 20.85 13.79
C SER A 343 -13.30 19.59 13.56
N ASP A 344 -13.50 18.57 14.39
CA ASP A 344 -12.79 17.29 14.31
C ASP A 344 -13.62 16.26 13.52
N LEU A 345 -12.95 15.52 12.64
CA LEU A 345 -13.58 14.57 11.72
C LEU A 345 -14.13 13.33 12.43
N GLU A 346 -13.46 12.84 13.47
CA GLU A 346 -13.90 11.68 14.25
C GLU A 346 -15.19 12.02 14.99
N THR A 347 -15.21 13.19 15.65
CA THR A 347 -16.40 13.72 16.31
C THR A 347 -17.54 13.98 15.33
N LEU A 348 -17.22 14.41 14.10
CA LEU A 348 -18.21 14.59 13.03
C LEU A 348 -18.86 13.26 12.63
N TYR A 349 -18.06 12.21 12.42
CA TYR A 349 -18.59 10.88 12.11
C TYR A 349 -19.44 10.32 13.24
N ASP A 350 -18.97 10.44 14.48
CA ASP A 350 -19.72 10.04 15.67
C ASP A 350 -21.11 10.66 15.71
N ARG A 351 -21.19 11.95 15.39
CA ARG A 351 -22.46 12.66 15.31
C ARG A 351 -23.31 12.18 14.15
N MET A 352 -22.74 12.06 12.95
CA MET A 352 -23.47 11.57 11.78
C MET A 352 -24.05 10.17 12.05
N LEU A 353 -23.28 9.27 12.65
CA LEU A 353 -23.71 7.94 13.03
C LEU A 353 -24.80 7.98 14.11
N LYS A 354 -24.67 8.82 15.14
CA LYS A 354 -25.71 9.00 16.18
C LYS A 354 -27.01 9.53 15.59
N ASP A 355 -26.95 10.56 14.75
CA ASP A 355 -28.13 11.17 14.10
C ASP A 355 -28.81 10.17 13.14
N TRP A 356 -28.01 9.34 12.46
CA TRP A 356 -28.51 8.29 11.56
C TRP A 356 -29.16 7.13 12.33
N ILE A 357 -28.53 6.66 13.42
CA ILE A 357 -29.07 5.64 14.31
C ILE A 357 -30.37 6.13 14.96
N LEU A 358 -30.40 7.37 15.47
CA LEU A 358 -31.61 7.96 16.04
C LEU A 358 -32.73 8.10 15.00
N SER A 359 -32.41 8.44 13.75
CA SER A 359 -33.38 8.51 12.65
C SER A 359 -33.97 7.14 12.31
N ILE A 360 -33.14 6.08 12.29
CA ILE A 360 -33.58 4.70 12.06
C ILE A 360 -34.46 4.21 13.22
N MET A 361 -34.06 4.46 14.48
CA MET A 361 -34.84 4.08 15.66
C MET A 361 -36.20 4.81 15.71
N CYS A 362 -36.26 6.08 15.32
CA CYS A 362 -37.51 6.83 15.21
C CYS A 362 -38.41 6.35 14.05
N MET A 363 -37.84 5.79 12.99
CA MET A 363 -38.61 5.19 11.89
C MET A 363 -39.16 3.80 12.22
N GLN A 364 -38.52 3.05 13.12
CA GLN A 364 -39.00 1.73 13.56
C GLN A 364 -40.06 1.79 14.69
N LEU A 365 -40.27 2.96 15.27
CA LEU A 365 -41.27 3.22 16.33
C LEU A 365 -42.56 3.90 15.81
N LYS A 366 -42.70 4.05 14.49
CA LYS A 366 -43.94 4.41 13.80
C LYS A 366 -44.44 3.21 13.01
#